data_AF-A0A382LGV2-F1
#
_entry.id   AF-A0A382LGV2-F1
#
_cell.length_a   1.000
_cell.length_b   1.000
_cell.length_c   1.000
_cell.angle_alpha   90.00
_cell.angle_beta   90.00
_cell.angle_gamma   90.00
#
_symmetry.space_group_name_H-M   'P 1'
#
loop_
_entity.id
_entity.type
_entity.pdbx_description
1 polymer ?
#
loop_
_entity_poly.entity_id
_entity_poly.type
_entity_poly.pdbx_seq_one_letter_code
_entity_poly.pdbx_strand_id
1 'polypeptide(L)'
;MTKKIIFSAFGRDSYYHREWFKKNGFTFDRSSRKWTVNELPIEHAEEFASYCRKYGLSFERSDRLITEFDYADYLWDGQRDEFMKPTDQIEIPQPKNKI
;
A
#
# COMPACT_ATOMS: atom_id res chain seq x y z
N MET A 1 9.15 7.74 26.52
CA MET A 1 7.80 8.14 26.06
C MET A 1 7.44 7.26 24.87
N THR A 2 6.38 6.48 24.97
CA THR A 2 5.87 5.69 23.83
C THR A 2 5.33 6.65 22.78
N LYS A 3 5.89 6.61 21.57
CA LYS A 3 5.35 7.39 20.44
C LYS A 3 3.97 6.82 20.12
N LYS A 4 2.96 7.68 20.27
CA LYS A 4 1.57 7.39 19.88
C LYS A 4 1.37 7.88 18.46
N ILE A 5 0.69 7.08 17.66
CA ILE A 5 0.43 7.36 16.25
C ILE A 5 -1.07 7.28 15.98
N ILE A 6 -1.51 8.05 14.99
CA ILE A 6 -2.79 7.87 14.33
C ILE A 6 -2.65 6.76 13.29
N PHE A 7 -3.55 5.77 13.34
CA PHE A 7 -3.67 4.70 12.35
C PHE A 7 -5.11 4.68 11.84
N SER A 8 -5.27 4.68 10.52
CA SER A 8 -6.57 4.58 9.87
C SER A 8 -6.60 3.36 8.96
N ALA A 9 -7.66 2.55 9.01
CA ALA A 9 -7.89 1.44 8.10
C ALA A 9 -9.19 1.66 7.32
N PHE A 10 -9.19 1.34 6.03
CA PHE A 10 -10.33 1.55 5.15
C PHE A 10 -10.32 0.58 3.97
N GLY A 11 -11.44 0.52 3.26
CA GLY A 11 -11.65 -0.41 2.16
C GLY A 11 -13.08 -0.96 2.18
N ARG A 12 -13.51 -1.51 1.04
CA ARG A 12 -14.86 -2.07 0.87
C ARG A 12 -15.17 -3.15 1.91
N ASP A 13 -14.17 -3.97 2.22
CA ASP A 13 -14.33 -5.12 3.13
C ASP A 13 -14.07 -4.78 4.60
N SER A 14 -13.67 -3.54 4.91
CA SER A 14 -13.38 -3.11 6.29
C SER A 14 -14.57 -3.27 7.24
N TYR A 15 -15.81 -3.25 6.71
CA TYR A 15 -17.02 -3.51 7.49
C TYR A 15 -17.08 -4.93 8.07
N TYR A 16 -16.55 -5.93 7.37
CA TYR A 16 -16.52 -7.31 7.85
C TYR A 16 -15.51 -7.52 8.99
N HIS A 17 -14.55 -6.61 9.13
CA HIS A 17 -13.55 -6.60 10.20
C HIS A 17 -13.91 -5.70 11.39
N ARG A 18 -15.15 -5.16 11.42
CA ARG A 18 -15.60 -4.20 12.45
C ARG A 18 -15.40 -4.68 13.90
N GLU A 19 -15.58 -5.97 14.16
CA GLU A 19 -15.45 -6.51 15.53
C GLU A 19 -13.99 -6.53 15.97
N TRP A 20 -13.07 -6.83 15.04
CA TRP A 20 -11.63 -6.74 15.28
C TRP A 20 -11.22 -5.28 15.52
N PHE A 21 -11.73 -4.35 14.70
CA PHE A 21 -11.46 -2.92 14.87
C PHE A 21 -11.95 -2.40 16.23
N LYS A 22 -13.20 -2.69 16.61
CA LYS A 22 -13.74 -2.31 17.93
C LYS A 22 -12.95 -2.88 19.09
N LYS A 23 -12.54 -4.16 19.01
CA LYS A 23 -11.72 -4.81 20.04
C LYS A 23 -10.37 -4.12 20.23
N ASN A 24 -9.81 -3.57 19.16
CA ASN A 24 -8.53 -2.86 19.15
C ASN A 24 -8.67 -1.33 19.36
N GLY A 25 -9.84 -0.84 19.75
CA GLY A 25 -10.06 0.56 20.10
C GLY A 25 -10.25 1.52 18.91
N PHE A 26 -10.49 1.00 17.71
CA PHE A 26 -10.83 1.83 16.56
C PHE A 26 -12.24 2.38 16.65
N THR A 27 -12.40 3.62 16.19
CA THR A 27 -13.69 4.28 16.00
C THR A 27 -13.97 4.44 14.52
N PHE A 28 -15.20 4.19 14.08
CA PHE A 28 -15.58 4.36 12.68
C PHE A 28 -16.00 5.81 12.42
N ASP A 29 -15.20 6.52 11.62
CA ASP A 29 -15.54 7.84 11.12
C ASP A 29 -16.47 7.70 9.90
N ARG A 30 -17.72 8.12 10.07
CA ARG A 30 -18.74 8.09 9.01
C ARG A 30 -18.44 9.06 7.87
N SER A 31 -17.76 10.18 8.15
CA SER A 31 -17.45 11.18 7.14
C SER A 31 -16.39 10.68 6.17
N SER A 32 -15.32 10.10 6.71
CA SER A 32 -14.20 9.56 5.95
C SER A 32 -14.43 8.10 5.49
N ARG A 33 -15.43 7.40 6.06
CA ARG A 33 -15.66 5.95 5.91
C ARG A 33 -14.42 5.12 6.27
N LYS A 34 -13.70 5.54 7.31
CA LYS A 34 -12.46 4.91 7.79
C LYS A 34 -12.60 4.51 9.26
N TRP A 35 -11.92 3.44 9.64
CA TRP A 35 -11.69 3.06 11.03
C TRP A 35 -10.43 3.75 11.51
N THR A 36 -10.52 4.58 12.54
CA THR A 36 -9.38 5.38 13.03
C THR A 36 -9.13 5.13 14.51
N VAL A 37 -7.85 5.01 14.88
CA VAL A 37 -7.35 5.01 16.25
C VAL A 37 -6.30 6.10 16.38
N ASN A 38 -6.49 7.03 17.33
CA ASN A 38 -5.65 8.23 17.46
C ASN A 38 -4.45 8.04 18.39
N GLU A 39 -4.51 7.07 19.30
CA GLU A 39 -3.51 6.85 20.34
C GLU A 39 -2.90 5.45 20.28
N LEU A 40 -2.55 4.97 19.08
CA LEU A 40 -1.96 3.65 18.92
C LEU A 40 -0.47 3.66 19.31
N PRO A 41 -0.02 2.75 20.20
CA PRO A 41 1.41 2.56 20.43
C PRO A 41 2.11 2.05 19.16
N ILE A 42 3.28 2.62 18.84
CA ILE A 42 4.02 2.26 17.62
C ILE A 42 4.36 0.76 17.52
N GLU A 43 4.48 0.07 18.65
CA GLU A 43 4.73 -1.38 18.73
C GLU A 43 3.62 -2.20 18.06
N HIS A 44 2.37 -1.76 18.19
CA HIS A 44 1.21 -2.42 17.58
C HIS A 44 0.95 -1.98 16.12
N ALA A 45 1.64 -0.93 15.66
CA ALA A 45 1.41 -0.38 14.32
C ALA A 45 1.76 -1.38 13.20
N GLU A 46 2.81 -2.18 13.39
CA GLU A 46 3.21 -3.18 12.39
C GLU A 46 2.30 -4.42 12.42
N GLU A 47 1.80 -4.79 13.59
CA GLU A 47 0.79 -5.85 13.74
C GLU A 47 -0.50 -5.46 12.99
N PHE A 48 -0.95 -4.22 13.17
CA PHE A 48 -2.18 -3.72 12.55
C PHE A 48 -2.02 -3.54 11.04
N ALA A 49 -0.84 -3.09 10.59
CA ALA A 49 -0.49 -3.05 9.17
C ALA A 49 -0.46 -4.45 8.55
N SER A 50 0.12 -5.43 9.25
CA SER A 50 0.16 -6.82 8.79
C SER A 50 -1.22 -7.44 8.68
N TYR A 51 -2.10 -7.14 9.65
CA TYR A 51 -3.52 -7.52 9.56
C TYR A 51 -4.18 -6.93 8.32
N CYS A 52 -4.00 -5.63 8.08
CA CYS A 52 -4.57 -4.97 6.90
C CYS A 52 -4.04 -5.59 5.59
N ARG A 53 -2.73 -5.82 5.47
CA ARG A 53 -2.12 -6.49 4.30
C ARG A 53 -2.68 -7.90 4.07
N LYS A 54 -2.81 -8.69 5.14
CA LYS A 54 -3.33 -10.07 5.08
C LYS A 54 -4.75 -10.15 4.51
N TYR A 55 -5.59 -9.17 4.83
CA TYR A 55 -6.99 -9.12 4.42
C TYR A 55 -7.26 -8.13 3.28
N GLY A 56 -6.21 -7.60 2.64
CA GLY A 56 -6.35 -6.68 1.50
C GLY A 56 -6.99 -5.33 1.85
N LEU A 57 -6.90 -4.90 3.11
CA LEU A 57 -7.40 -3.61 3.57
C LEU A 57 -6.36 -2.51 3.32
N SER A 58 -6.84 -1.35 2.90
CA SER A 58 -6.02 -0.15 2.80
C SER A 58 -5.84 0.49 4.18
N PHE A 59 -4.68 1.08 4.44
CA PHE A 59 -4.42 1.75 5.71
C PHE A 59 -3.48 2.96 5.56
N GLU A 60 -3.63 3.91 6.48
CA GLU A 60 -2.81 5.11 6.62
C GLU A 60 -2.19 5.10 8.02
N ARG A 61 -0.93 5.54 8.10
CA ARG A 61 -0.13 5.58 9.33
C ARG A 61 0.52 6.95 9.43
N SER A 62 0.25 7.68 10.52
CA SER A 62 0.85 9.00 10.73
C SER A 62 2.37 8.98 10.96
N ASP A 63 2.94 7.85 11.40
CA ASP A 63 4.39 7.70 11.54
C ASP A 63 5.11 7.47 10.21
N ARG A 64 4.39 6.86 9.25
CA ARG A 64 4.81 6.75 7.86
C ARG A 64 4.03 7.77 7.05
N LEU A 65 4.42 9.02 7.21
CA LEU A 65 4.13 10.06 6.23
C LEU A 65 4.67 9.57 4.87
N ILE A 66 3.83 8.92 4.07
CA ILE A 66 4.05 8.76 2.64
C ILE A 66 3.75 10.15 2.06
N THR A 67 4.69 11.08 2.25
CA THR A 67 4.57 12.45 1.73
C THR A 67 4.57 12.45 0.21
N GLU A 68 5.29 11.51 -0.40
CA GLU A 68 5.41 11.36 -1.85
C GLU A 68 5.44 9.86 -2.18
N PHE A 69 4.37 9.36 -2.80
CA PHE A 69 4.43 8.08 -3.49
C PHE A 69 5.19 8.34 -4.79
N ASP A 70 6.51 8.13 -4.78
CA ASP A 70 7.32 8.26 -5.98
C ASP A 70 7.01 7.09 -6.93
N TYR A 71 6.14 7.37 -7.89
CA TYR A 71 5.76 6.44 -8.95
C TYR A 71 6.98 5.95 -9.74
N ALA A 72 8.04 6.76 -9.81
CA ALA A 72 9.29 6.41 -10.48
C ALA A 72 10.21 5.54 -9.61
N ASP A 73 10.00 5.44 -8.31
CA ASP A 73 10.70 4.44 -7.48
C ASP A 73 9.92 3.12 -7.50
N TYR A 74 8.59 3.16 -7.37
CA TYR A 74 7.74 1.96 -7.39
C TYR A 74 7.79 1.17 -8.71
N LEU A 75 7.81 1.85 -9.85
CA LEU A 75 7.92 1.19 -11.16
C LEU A 75 9.32 0.63 -11.45
N TRP A 76 10.33 1.08 -10.71
CA TRP A 76 11.74 0.83 -11.04
C TRP A 76 12.49 0.09 -9.93
N ASP A 77 11.83 -0.21 -8.80
CA ASP A 77 12.39 -0.88 -7.63
C ASP A 77 13.02 -2.23 -8.05
N GLY A 78 14.35 -2.21 -8.19
CA GLY A 78 15.18 -3.37 -8.53
C GLY A 78 15.28 -3.78 -10.01
N GLN A 79 14.52 -3.19 -10.95
CA GLN A 79 14.50 -3.63 -12.36
C GLN A 79 15.01 -2.59 -13.38
N ARG A 80 15.40 -1.39 -12.93
CA ARG A 80 15.86 -0.31 -13.83
C ARG A 80 17.02 -0.71 -14.72
N ASP A 81 18.02 -1.37 -14.16
CA ASP A 81 19.18 -1.82 -14.94
C ASP A 81 18.82 -2.95 -15.91
N GLU A 82 17.72 -3.67 -15.68
CA GLU A 82 17.23 -4.73 -16.57
C GLU A 82 16.49 -4.16 -17.79
N PHE A 83 15.65 -3.15 -17.58
CA PHE A 83 14.91 -2.47 -18.65
C PHE A 83 15.78 -1.49 -19.47
N MET A 84 16.89 -1.00 -18.91
CA MET A 84 17.87 -0.16 -19.59
C MET A 84 18.91 -0.96 -20.40
N LYS A 85 18.84 -2.30 -20.40
CA LYS A 85 19.70 -3.10 -21.29
C LYS A 85 19.34 -2.74 -22.73
N PRO A 86 20.33 -2.38 -23.57
CA PRO A 86 20.08 -2.22 -25.00
C PRO A 86 19.50 -3.54 -25.50
N THR A 87 18.29 -3.50 -26.03
CA THR A 87 17.68 -4.67 -26.65
C THR A 87 18.58 -5.10 -27.80
N ASP A 88 19.10 -6.32 -27.72
CA ASP A 88 19.77 -6.97 -28.85
C ASP A 88 18.86 -6.82 -30.08
N GLN A 89 19.45 -6.41 -31.21
CA GLN A 89 18.73 -6.12 -32.44
C GLN A 89 17.82 -7.30 -32.79
N ILE A 90 16.52 -7.14 -32.54
CA ILE A 90 15.52 -8.10 -32.97
C ILE A 90 15.43 -7.94 -34.50
N GLU A 91 15.95 -8.91 -35.24
CA GLU A 91 15.78 -8.95 -36.68
C GLU A 91 14.29 -9.08 -37.00
N ILE A 92 13.70 -7.97 -37.44
CA ILE A 92 12.30 -7.92 -37.85
C ILE A 92 12.20 -8.64 -39.20
N PRO A 93 11.37 -9.69 -39.35
CA PRO A 93 11.24 -10.39 -40.62
C PRO A 93 10.68 -9.44 -41.68
N GLN A 94 11.44 -9.23 -42.74
CA GLN A 94 11.02 -8.41 -43.86
C GLN A 94 9.96 -9.14 -44.71
N PRO A 95 8.93 -8.44 -45.19
CA PRO A 95 7.95 -9.03 -46.09
C PRO A 95 8.64 -9.47 -47.40
N LYS A 96 8.48 -10.74 -47.77
CA LYS A 96 8.83 -11.20 -49.13
C LYS A 96 7.97 -10.43 -50.10
N ASN A 97 8.60 -9.61 -50.95
CA ASN A 97 7.90 -8.81 -51.96
C ASN A 97 6.90 -9.66 -52.75
N LYS A 98 5.75 -9.03 -53.01
CA LYS A 98 4.75 -9.48 -53.99
C LYS A 98 5.44 -9.73 -55.32
N ILE A 99 5.15 -10.90 -55.90
CA ILE A 99 5.33 -11.21 -57.32
C ILE A 99 4.53 -10.20 -58.14
#